data_AF-A0AAW8ETI1-F1
#
_entry.id   AF-A0AAW8ETI1-F1
#
_cell.length_a   1.000
_cell.length_b   1.000
_cell.length_c   1.000
_cell.angle_alpha   90.00
_cell.angle_beta   90.00
_cell.angle_gamma   90.00
#
_symmetry.space_group_name_H-M   'P 1'
#
loop_
_entity.id
_entity.type
_entity.pdbx_description
1 polymer ?
#
loop_
_entity_poly.entity_id
_entity_poly.type
_entity_poly.pdbx_seq_one_letter_code
_entity_poly.pdbx_strand_id
1 'polypeptide(L)'
;MCGRIEVGVSEKGEMIGQTALTRERTKVVTVAGEILTVVVLPLETVDELIRTRPRLAAEIGESLEFKRTQAEARLAELGIARGGILGL
;
A
#
# COMPACT_ATOMS: atom_id res chain seq x y z
N MET A 1 -11.24 -0.29 -20.23
CA MET A 1 -11.64 -0.13 -18.81
C MET A 1 -10.40 -0.32 -17.94
N CYS A 2 -10.15 0.48 -16.89
CA CYS A 2 -8.96 0.23 -16.06
C CYS A 2 -9.21 -1.00 -15.17
N GLY A 3 -8.67 -2.16 -15.55
CA GLY A 3 -8.81 -3.40 -14.79
C GLY A 3 -8.07 -3.32 -13.45
N ARG A 4 -8.75 -3.69 -12.36
CA ARG A 4 -8.15 -3.82 -11.02
C ARG A 4 -8.03 -5.29 -10.69
N ILE A 5 -6.89 -5.66 -10.10
CA ILE A 5 -6.61 -7.04 -9.68
C ILE A 5 -6.49 -7.04 -8.17
N GLU A 6 -7.16 -7.99 -7.53
CA GLU A 6 -7.02 -8.21 -6.10
C GLU A 6 -5.66 -8.84 -5.81
N VAL A 7 -4.84 -8.11 -5.03
CA VAL A 7 -3.45 -8.51 -4.72
C VAL A 7 -3.25 -8.90 -3.26
N GLY A 8 -4.25 -8.67 -2.41
CA GLY A 8 -4.20 -8.95 -0.98
C GLY A 8 -5.35 -8.30 -0.22
N VAL A 9 -5.44 -8.62 1.08
CA VAL A 9 -6.44 -8.10 2.01
C VAL A 9 -5.70 -7.39 3.14
N SER A 10 -6.29 -6.31 3.66
CA SER A 10 -5.79 -5.65 4.87
C SER A 10 -6.66 -5.96 6.07
N GLU A 11 -6.02 -6.33 7.17
CA GLU A 11 -6.69 -6.70 8.41
C GLU A 11 -6.73 -5.57 9.45
N LYS A 12 -7.49 -5.80 10.52
CA LYS A 12 -7.60 -4.86 11.64
C LYS A 12 -6.21 -4.58 12.24
N GLY A 13 -5.90 -3.28 12.38
CA GLY A 13 -4.63 -2.83 12.94
C GLY A 13 -3.54 -2.59 11.90
N GLU A 14 -3.79 -2.95 10.64
CA GLU A 14 -2.89 -2.59 9.55
C GLU A 14 -3.03 -1.12 9.16
N MET A 15 -1.90 -0.50 8.85
CA MET A 15 -1.85 0.84 8.29
C MET A 15 -2.02 0.77 6.78
N ILE A 16 -2.82 1.66 6.20
CA ILE A 16 -3.00 1.84 4.75
C ILE A 16 -2.61 3.26 4.34
N GLY A 17 -2.32 3.47 3.05
CA GLY A 17 -1.98 4.80 2.54
C GLY A 17 -0.53 5.26 2.81
N GLN A 18 0.35 4.37 3.26
CA GLN A 18 1.75 4.68 3.59
C GLN A 18 2.56 5.26 2.43
N THR A 19 2.15 5.00 1.18
CA THR A 19 2.81 5.58 0.00
C THR A 19 2.68 7.11 -0.03
N ALA A 20 1.70 7.70 0.66
CA ALA A 20 1.59 9.15 0.80
C ALA A 20 2.78 9.79 1.54
N LEU A 21 3.53 9.00 2.32
CA LEU A 21 4.75 9.41 3.01
C LEU A 21 6.00 9.33 2.12
N THR A 22 5.86 8.85 0.88
CA THR A 22 6.96 8.71 -0.08
C THR A 22 6.72 9.57 -1.31
N ARG A 23 7.75 9.68 -2.16
CA ARG A 23 7.63 10.34 -3.48
C ARG A 23 7.25 9.37 -4.60
N GLU A 24 6.93 8.12 -4.26
CA GLU A 24 6.64 7.08 -5.24
C GLU A 24 5.16 7.13 -5.67
N ARG A 25 4.89 6.71 -6.91
CA ARG A 25 3.50 6.56 -7.36
C ARG A 25 2.87 5.34 -6.68
N THR A 26 1.65 5.51 -6.19
CA THR A 26 0.82 4.42 -5.66
C THR A 26 0.58 3.35 -6.73
N LYS A 27 1.00 2.12 -6.43
CA LYS A 27 0.79 0.94 -7.30
C LYS A 27 -0.39 0.08 -6.86
N VAL A 28 -0.76 0.15 -5.58
CA VAL A 28 -1.82 -0.64 -4.95
C VAL A 28 -2.80 0.30 -4.29
N VAL A 29 -4.08 0.02 -4.45
CA VAL A 29 -5.18 0.82 -3.94
C VAL A 29 -6.09 -0.07 -3.09
N THR A 30 -6.29 0.31 -1.84
CA THR A 30 -7.19 -0.39 -0.91
C THR A 30 -8.63 0.08 -1.12
N VAL A 31 -9.58 -0.85 -1.08
CA VAL A 31 -11.02 -0.55 -1.11
C VAL A 31 -11.65 -1.22 0.09
N ALA A 32 -12.63 -0.56 0.70
CA ALA A 32 -13.42 -1.17 1.76
C ALA A 32 -14.30 -2.27 1.15
N GLY A 33 -14.04 -3.53 1.53
CA GLY A 33 -14.88 -4.67 1.14
C GLY A 33 -16.18 -4.75 1.94
N GLU A 34 -16.17 -4.18 3.15
CA GLU A 34 -17.30 -4.10 4.08
C GLU A 34 -17.25 -2.78 4.87
N ILE A 35 -18.19 -2.59 5.80
CA ILE A 35 -18.21 -1.42 6.69
C ILE A 35 -16.96 -1.45 7.58
N LEU A 36 -16.10 -0.43 7.42
CA LEU A 36 -14.84 -0.32 8.13
C LEU A 36 -14.76 1.00 8.90
N THR A 37 -14.23 0.94 10.12
CA THR A 37 -13.81 2.12 10.88
C THR A 37 -12.31 2.29 10.79
N VAL A 38 -11.86 3.48 10.38
CA VAL A 38 -10.43 3.82 10.26
C VAL A 38 -10.05 4.99 11.15
N VAL A 39 -8.80 5.00 11.61
CA VAL A 39 -8.17 6.19 12.17
C VAL A 39 -7.38 6.87 11.05
N VAL A 40 -7.66 8.15 10.80
CA VAL A 40 -6.93 8.95 9.81
C VAL A 40 -5.90 9.80 10.54
N LEU A 41 -4.63 9.63 10.17
CA LEU A 41 -3.52 10.45 10.68
C LEU A 41 -3.13 11.47 9.62
N PRO A 42 -3.08 12.78 9.94
CA PRO A 42 -2.51 13.78 9.07
C PRO A 42 -1.02 13.49 8.79
N LEU A 43 -0.53 13.88 7.61
CA LEU A 43 0.86 13.62 7.21
C LEU A 43 1.84 14.33 8.16
N GLU A 44 1.52 15.56 8.54
CA GLU A 44 2.30 16.35 9.49
C GLU A 44 2.43 15.67 10.86
N THR A 45 1.39 14.95 11.30
CA THR A 45 1.43 14.17 12.55
C THR A 45 2.37 12.99 12.41
N VAL A 46 2.35 12.28 11.28
CA VAL A 46 3.27 11.17 11.04
C VAL A 46 4.72 11.67 10.93
N ASP A 47 4.95 12.81 10.27
CA ASP A 47 6.27 13.43 10.19
C ASP A 47 6.83 13.78 11.58
N GLU A 48 6.00 14.32 12.47
CA GLU A 48 6.39 14.61 13.85
C GLU A 48 6.72 13.33 14.64
N LEU A 49 5.93 12.27 14.46
CA LEU A 49 6.19 10.96 15.06
C LEU A 49 7.50 10.35 14.55
N ILE A 50 7.81 10.49 13.26
CA ILE A 50 9.07 10.03 12.69
C ILE A 50 10.26 10.80 13.27
N ARG A 51 10.14 12.12 13.46
CA ARG A 51 11.21 12.94 14.06
C ARG A 51 11.52 12.51 15.49
N THR A 52 10.50 12.16 16.27
CA THR A 52 10.66 11.71 17.67
C THR A 52 11.07 10.24 17.78
N ARG A 53 10.70 9.40 16.80
CA ARG A 53 11.06 7.98 16.73
C ARG A 53 11.54 7.60 15.33
N PRO A 54 12.82 7.83 14.99
CA PRO A 54 13.34 7.58 13.63
C PRO A 54 13.17 6.14 13.13
N ARG A 55 13.14 5.17 14.05
CA ARG A 55 12.88 3.75 13.72
C ARG A 55 11.51 3.53 13.05
N LEU A 56 10.53 4.39 13.33
CA LEU A 56 9.21 4.32 12.71
C LEU A 56 9.30 4.45 11.18
N ALA A 57 10.20 5.28 10.66
CA ALA A 57 10.38 5.42 9.21
C ALA A 57 10.85 4.10 8.56
N ALA A 58 11.74 3.36 9.25
CA ALA A 58 12.19 2.05 8.78
C ALA A 58 11.05 1.02 8.80
N GLU A 59 10.27 0.98 9.88
CA GLU A 59 9.11 0.09 10.01
C GLU A 59 8.06 0.37 8.92
N ILE A 60 7.83 1.65 8.59
CA ILE A 60 6.96 2.06 7.48
C ILE A 60 7.53 1.61 6.13
N GLY A 61 8.84 1.77 5.91
CA GLY A 61 9.53 1.32 4.70
C GLY A 61 9.43 -0.20 4.51
N GLU A 62 9.67 -0.98 5.55
CA GLU A 62 9.55 -2.44 5.53
C GLU A 62 8.12 -2.88 5.20
N SER A 63 7.13 -2.22 5.79
CA SER A 63 5.71 -2.50 5.51
C SER A 63 5.31 -2.18 4.06
N LEU A 64 5.84 -1.09 3.49
CA LEU A 64 5.65 -0.75 2.08
C LEU A 64 6.28 -1.78 1.15
N GLU A 65 7.51 -2.19 1.44
CA GLU A 65 8.24 -3.17 0.64
C GLU A 65 7.55 -4.54 0.67
N PHE A 66 7.05 -4.95 1.83
CA PHE A 66 6.29 -6.18 1.98
C PHE A 66 5.06 -6.20 1.08
N LYS A 67 4.25 -5.12 1.10
CA LYS A 67 3.05 -4.99 0.24
C LYS A 67 3.40 -4.97 -1.24
N ARG A 68 4.50 -4.31 -1.61
CA ARG A 68 4.99 -4.30 -3.00
C ARG A 68 5.34 -5.70 -3.46
N THR A 69 6.10 -6.43 -2.65
CA THR A 69 6.52 -7.80 -2.97
C THR A 69 5.33 -8.74 -3.09
N GLN A 70 4.34 -8.64 -2.19
CA GLN A 70 3.10 -9.43 -2.29
C GLN A 70 2.33 -9.14 -3.59
N ALA A 71 2.19 -7.87 -3.96
CA ALA A 71 1.51 -7.51 -5.20
C ALA A 71 2.26 -8.04 -6.44
N GLU A 72 3.59 -7.95 -6.46
CA GLU A 72 4.40 -8.48 -7.55
C GLU A 72 4.32 -10.00 -7.64
N ALA A 73 4.37 -10.71 -6.51
CA ALA A 73 4.19 -12.15 -6.44
C ALA A 73 2.81 -12.56 -6.98
N ARG A 74 1.75 -11.87 -6.56
CA ARG A 74 0.39 -12.19 -7.02
C ARG A 74 0.18 -11.94 -8.51
N LEU A 75 0.76 -10.88 -9.05
CA LEU A 75 0.72 -10.62 -10.49
C LEU A 75 1.49 -11.69 -11.28
N ALA A 76 2.62 -12.16 -10.75
CA ALA A 76 3.40 -13.24 -11.35
C ALA A 76 2.62 -14.57 -11.36
N GLU A 77 1.93 -14.92 -10.27
CA GLU A 77 1.04 -16.09 -10.20
C GLU A 77 -0.08 -16.05 -11.26
N LEU A 78 -0.61 -14.86 -11.53
CA LEU A 78 -1.65 -14.66 -12.54
C LEU A 78 -1.11 -14.60 -13.97
N GLY A 79 0.21 -14.70 -14.16
CA GLY A 79 0.87 -14.62 -15.47
C GLY A 79 0.80 -13.23 -16.12
N ILE A 80 0.51 -12.18 -15.33
CA ILE A 80 0.32 -10.82 -15.82
C ILE A 80 1.66 -10.08 -15.77
N ALA A 81 2.37 -10.04 -16.90
CA ALA A 81 3.59 -9.24 -17.03
C ALA A 81 3.27 -7.73 -17.04
N ARG A 82 4.22 -6.89 -16.56
CA ARG A 82 4.13 -5.40 -16.46
C ARG A 82 3.69 -4.66 -17.74
N GLY A 83 3.53 -5.33 -18.88
CA GLY A 83 3.05 -4.79 -20.17
C GLY A 83 1.65 -5.22 -20.62
N GLY A 84 0.95 -6.11 -19.91
CA GLY A 84 -0.33 -6.69 -20.37
C GLY A 84 -1.58 -5.82 -20.13
N ILE A 85 -1.49 -4.71 -19.39
CA ILE A 85 -2.65 -3.95 -18.91
C ILE A 85 -2.96 -2.72 -19.79
N LEU A 86 -2.30 -2.58 -20.94
CA LEU A 86 -2.48 -1.41 -21.83
C LEU A 86 -3.52 -1.61 -22.95
N GLY A 87 -4.39 -2.61 -22.86
CA GLY A 87 -5.43 -2.80 -23.87
C GLY A 87 -6.47 -3.86 -23.53
N LEU A 88 -7.44 -3.50 -22.69
CA LEU A 88 -8.82 -4.01 -22.69
C LEU A 88 -9.80 -2.90 -22.25
#